data_AF-A0A9Q3KXJ6-F1
#
_entry.id   AF-A0A9Q3KXJ6-F1
#
_cell.length_a   1.000
_cell.length_b   1.000
_cell.length_c   1.000
_cell.angle_alpha   90.00
_cell.angle_beta   90.00
_cell.angle_gamma   90.00
#
_symmetry.space_group_name_H-M   'P 1'
#
loop_
_entity.id
_entity.type
_entity.pdbx_description
1 polymer ?
#
loop_
_entity_poly.entity_id
_entity_poly.type
_entity_poly.pdbx_seq_one_letter_code
_entity_poly.pdbx_strand_id
1 'polypeptide(L)'
;MYGIDLHNNKERYFTIGDNKCQKVAFLPFKQQLTVNKISPVNLELEKLKFEQLNEAEISLHLTDKQENELSSLLYDHRGAFASDKEPLGAIIHHEVDIILNIERPYPPRLRRLAYPESPKSREALEIHTKELMDLGVRRKVGHNE
;
A
#
# COMPACT_ATOMS: atom_id res chain seq x y z
N MET A 1 -5.89 39.30 -5.78
CA MET A 1 -5.92 39.23 -7.27
C MET A 1 -4.55 38.72 -7.70
N TYR A 2 -4.45 37.60 -8.42
CA TYR A 2 -3.16 37.07 -8.84
C TYR A 2 -2.75 37.74 -10.16
N GLY A 3 -1.84 38.71 -10.09
CA GLY A 3 -1.21 39.34 -11.25
C GLY A 3 0.26 38.92 -11.35
N ILE A 4 0.75 38.75 -12.59
CA ILE A 4 2.16 38.53 -12.89
C ILE A 4 2.68 39.78 -13.58
N ASP A 5 3.55 40.53 -12.91
CA ASP A 5 4.17 41.74 -13.47
C ASP A 5 5.56 41.43 -14.01
N LEU A 6 5.72 41.48 -15.34
CA LEU A 6 6.99 41.30 -16.03
C LEU A 6 7.72 42.64 -16.20
N HIS A 7 8.92 42.75 -15.63
CA HIS A 7 9.75 43.94 -15.76
C HIS A 7 10.93 43.67 -16.70
N ASN A 8 11.06 44.48 -17.75
CA ASN A 8 12.12 44.34 -18.76
C ASN A 8 13.32 45.25 -18.43
N ASN A 9 14.03 44.92 -17.35
CA ASN A 9 15.35 45.49 -17.06
C ASN A 9 16.43 44.44 -17.38
N LYS A 10 17.72 44.82 -17.28
CA LYS A 10 18.89 43.99 -17.64
C LYS A 10 18.86 42.55 -17.11
N GLU A 11 18.07 42.28 -16.07
CA GLU A 11 17.75 40.94 -15.56
C GLU A 11 16.22 40.74 -15.56
N ARG A 12 15.72 39.65 -16.16
CA ARG A 12 14.28 39.34 -16.22
C ARG A 12 13.81 38.81 -14.87
N TYR A 13 13.11 39.65 -14.10
CA TYR A 13 12.43 39.25 -12.86
C TYR A 13 10.91 39.48 -12.97
N PHE A 14 10.16 38.69 -12.21
CA PHE A 14 8.72 38.84 -12.03
C PHE A 14 8.36 38.80 -10.55
N THR A 15 7.20 39.36 -10.23
CA THR A 15 6.60 39.35 -8.89
C THR A 15 5.24 38.66 -8.97
N ILE A 16 4.90 37.88 -7.95
CA ILE A 16 3.60 37.19 -7.86
C ILE A 16 2.77 37.87 -6.75
N GLY A 17 1.64 38.48 -7.13
CA GLY A 17 0.77 39.21 -6.20
C GLY A 17 1.30 40.60 -5.80
N ASP A 18 0.75 41.18 -4.74
CA ASP A 18 1.02 42.57 -4.32
C ASP A 18 2.37 42.79 -3.61
N ASN A 19 3.14 41.72 -3.37
CA ASN A 19 4.41 41.76 -2.65
C ASN A 19 5.57 42.16 -3.58
N LYS A 20 5.69 43.47 -3.85
CA LYS A 20 6.78 44.05 -4.66
C LYS A 20 8.20 43.79 -4.13
N CYS A 21 8.34 43.35 -2.89
CA CYS A 21 9.63 43.06 -2.26
C CYS A 21 10.22 41.70 -2.69
N GLN A 22 9.41 40.75 -3.15
CA GLN A 22 9.87 39.40 -3.47
C GLN A 22 10.01 39.22 -4.98
N LYS A 23 11.21 39.53 -5.50
CA LYS A 23 11.56 39.38 -6.92
C LYS A 23 12.02 37.96 -7.20
N VAL A 24 11.38 37.29 -8.14
CA VAL A 24 11.76 35.94 -8.60
C VAL A 24 12.30 36.06 -10.02
N ALA A 25 13.43 35.41 -10.31
CA ALA A 25 14.05 35.42 -11.64
C ALA A 25 14.14 34.01 -12.20
N PHE A 26 14.08 33.88 -13.52
CA PHE A 26 14.40 32.62 -14.18
C PHE A 26 15.90 32.38 -14.12
N LEU A 27 16.33 31.23 -13.59
CA LEU A 27 17.73 30.83 -13.61
C LEU A 27 18.19 30.64 -15.06
N PRO A 28 19.36 31.16 -15.45
CA PRO A 28 19.91 30.90 -16.78
C PRO A 28 20.13 29.40 -16.95
N PHE A 29 19.92 28.89 -18.17
CA PHE A 29 19.95 27.44 -18.50
C PHE A 29 21.21 26.70 -17.99
N LYS A 30 22.32 27.42 -17.76
CA LYS A 30 23.58 26.88 -17.24
C LYS A 30 23.68 26.78 -15.71
N GLN A 31 22.73 27.35 -14.98
CA GLN A 31 22.57 27.29 -13.51
C GLN A 31 21.25 26.61 -13.14
N GLN A 32 20.87 25.57 -13.88
CA GLN A 32 19.95 24.60 -13.29
C GLN A 32 20.68 24.01 -12.09
N LEU A 33 20.26 24.43 -10.89
CA LEU A 33 20.55 23.72 -9.66
C LEU A 33 20.37 22.23 -9.99
N THR A 34 21.31 21.41 -9.55
CA THR A 34 21.13 19.96 -9.47
C THR A 34 19.94 19.69 -8.56
N VAL A 35 18.73 19.86 -9.09
CA VAL A 35 17.57 19.11 -8.66
C VAL A 35 18.00 17.70 -8.99
N ASN A 36 18.58 17.03 -7.99
CA ASN A 36 18.87 15.61 -8.06
C ASN A 36 17.62 15.01 -8.68
N LYS A 37 17.74 14.48 -9.90
CA LYS A 37 16.64 13.79 -10.55
C LYS A 37 16.26 12.68 -9.58
N ILE A 38 15.22 12.90 -8.78
CA ILE A 38 14.71 11.90 -7.86
C ILE A 38 14.30 10.77 -8.81
N SER A 39 15.11 9.72 -8.82
CA SER A 39 14.78 8.52 -9.57
C SER A 39 13.42 8.03 -9.03
N PRO A 40 12.55 7.49 -9.89
CA PRO A 40 11.25 6.98 -9.42
C PRO A 40 11.40 5.96 -8.29
N VAL A 41 12.53 5.24 -8.27
CA VAL A 41 12.92 4.27 -7.23
C VAL A 41 13.07 4.92 -5.84
N ASN A 42 13.69 6.09 -5.73
CA ASN A 42 13.82 6.79 -4.44
C ASN A 42 12.46 7.26 -3.90
N LEU A 43 11.53 7.60 -4.80
CA LEU A 43 10.20 8.05 -4.41
C LEU A 43 9.36 6.91 -3.81
N GLU A 44 9.49 5.69 -4.33
CA GLU A 44 8.80 4.51 -3.77
C GLU A 44 9.42 4.03 -2.46
N LEU A 45 10.74 4.09 -2.34
CA LEU A 45 11.44 3.78 -1.09
C LEU A 45 11.00 4.73 0.04
N GLU A 46 10.90 6.03 -0.25
CA GLU A 46 10.43 7.01 0.74
C GLU A 46 8.96 6.83 1.11
N LYS A 47 8.11 6.42 0.16
CA LYS A 47 6.72 6.03 0.47
C LYS A 47 6.66 4.83 1.40
N LEU A 48 7.45 3.79 1.12
CA LEU A 48 7.53 2.59 1.98
C LEU A 48 7.97 2.98 3.40
N LYS A 49 8.98 3.84 3.52
CA LYS A 49 9.42 4.36 4.82
C LYS A 49 8.29 5.07 5.56
N PHE A 50 7.57 5.95 4.86
CA PHE A 50 6.54 6.76 5.47
C PHE A 50 5.27 5.98 5.85
N GLU A 51 4.83 5.05 4.99
CA GLU A 51 3.58 4.33 5.15
C GLU A 51 3.71 3.07 6.01
N GLN A 52 4.85 2.36 5.92
CA GLN A 52 4.99 1.03 6.57
C GLN A 52 6.02 1.05 7.70
N LEU A 53 7.21 1.62 7.47
CA LEU A 53 8.29 1.55 8.46
C LEU A 53 8.10 2.51 9.64
N ASN A 54 7.32 3.58 9.47
CA ASN A 54 6.95 4.48 10.57
C ASN A 54 6.13 3.78 11.67
N GLU A 55 5.32 2.79 11.31
CA GLU A 55 4.54 1.99 12.26
C GLU A 55 5.35 0.80 12.81
N ALA A 56 6.51 0.51 12.21
CA ALA A 56 7.35 -0.60 12.61
C ALA A 56 8.22 -0.24 13.81
N GLU A 57 8.30 -1.14 14.79
CA GLU A 57 9.25 -1.01 15.90
C GLU A 57 10.66 -1.41 15.45
N ILE A 58 11.38 -0.45 14.86
CA ILE A 58 12.79 -0.60 14.50
C ILE A 58 13.66 -0.26 15.72
N SER A 59 14.76 -1.00 15.92
CA SER A 59 15.65 -0.79 17.05
C SER A 59 16.27 0.62 17.06
N LEU A 60 16.16 1.31 18.20
CA LEU A 60 16.75 2.65 18.42
C LEU A 60 18.29 2.65 18.43
N HIS A 61 18.92 1.47 18.45
CA HIS A 61 20.38 1.34 18.45
C HIS A 61 21.00 1.29 17.04
N LEU A 62 20.17 1.33 16.00
CA LEU A 62 20.64 1.37 14.62
C LEU A 62 21.21 2.75 14.30
N THR A 63 22.34 2.75 13.59
CA THR A 63 22.85 3.98 12.98
C THR A 63 22.08 4.31 11.70
N ASP A 64 22.04 5.59 11.32
CA ASP A 64 21.35 6.05 10.10
C ASP A 64 21.76 5.25 8.85
N LYS A 65 23.02 4.80 8.78
CA LYS A 65 23.51 3.97 7.67
C LYS A 65 22.84 2.59 7.65
N GLN A 66 22.75 1.94 8.81
CA GLN A 66 22.15 0.61 8.94
C GLN A 66 20.64 0.66 8.72
N GLU A 67 19.98 1.72 9.17
CA GLU A 67 18.54 1.91 8.93
C GLU A 67 18.23 2.09 7.44
N ASN A 68 19.07 2.84 6.73
CA ASN A 68 18.95 3.00 5.28
C ASN A 68 19.23 1.71 4.52
N GLU A 69 20.21 0.92 4.97
CA GLU A 69 20.52 -0.40 4.40
C GLU A 69 19.35 -1.38 4.63
N LEU A 70 18.78 -1.41 5.84
CA LEU A 70 17.60 -2.20 6.16
C LEU A 70 16.40 -1.81 5.28
N SER A 71 16.13 -0.51 5.15
CA SER A 71 15.03 -0.01 4.32
C SER A 71 15.18 -0.43 2.86
N SER A 72 16.41 -0.40 2.34
CA SER A 72 16.72 -0.82 0.97
C SER A 72 16.48 -2.32 0.81
N LEU A 73 16.96 -3.13 1.76
CA LEU A 73 16.79 -4.59 1.76
C LEU A 73 15.32 -5.01 1.84
N LEU A 74 14.52 -4.33 2.67
CA LEU A 74 13.08 -4.57 2.78
C LEU A 74 12.35 -4.20 1.49
N TYR A 75 12.74 -3.10 0.83
CA TYR A 75 12.15 -2.71 -0.45
C TYR A 75 12.50 -3.68 -1.58
N ASP A 76 13.74 -4.14 -1.64
CA ASP A 76 14.21 -5.12 -2.64
C ASP A 76 13.47 -6.45 -2.51
N HIS A 77 13.14 -6.86 -1.28
CA HIS A 77 12.43 -8.10 -0.98
C HIS A 77 10.95 -7.91 -0.66
N ARG A 78 10.34 -6.77 -0.97
CA ARG A 78 8.95 -6.43 -0.59
C ARG A 78 7.91 -7.47 -1.00
N GLY A 79 8.11 -8.15 -2.14
CA GLY A 79 7.21 -9.20 -2.63
C GLY A 79 7.27 -10.53 -1.86
N ALA A 80 8.22 -10.70 -0.94
CA ALA A 80 8.28 -11.85 -0.05
C ALA A 80 7.39 -11.68 1.20
N PHE A 81 6.92 -10.46 1.47
CA PHE A 81 6.08 -10.14 2.62
C PHE A 81 4.60 -10.08 2.20
N ALA A 82 3.71 -10.48 3.10
CA ALA A 82 2.28 -10.27 2.88
C ALA A 82 1.95 -8.78 2.89
N SER A 83 1.07 -8.38 1.99
CA SER A 83 0.45 -7.06 1.97
C SER A 83 -1.07 -7.22 1.99
N ASP A 84 -1.80 -6.19 2.43
CA ASP A 84 -3.27 -6.16 2.37
C ASP A 84 -3.82 -6.42 0.97
N LYS A 85 -3.04 -6.07 -0.06
CA LYS A 85 -3.39 -6.31 -1.47
C LYS A 85 -3.01 -7.71 -1.97
N GLU A 86 -2.02 -8.33 -1.34
CA GLU A 86 -1.43 -9.62 -1.72
C GLU A 86 -1.27 -10.47 -0.46
N PRO A 87 -2.36 -11.07 0.04
CA PRO A 87 -2.30 -11.92 1.22
C PRO A 87 -1.49 -13.18 0.93
N LEU A 88 -0.74 -13.64 1.93
CA LEU A 88 -0.03 -14.93 1.90
C LEU A 88 -1.00 -16.06 1.47
N GLY A 89 -0.64 -16.82 0.43
CA GLY A 89 -1.25 -18.13 0.15
C GLY A 89 -2.02 -18.27 -1.16
N ALA A 90 -2.09 -17.26 -2.02
CA ALA A 90 -2.59 -17.42 -3.39
C ALA A 90 -1.53 -18.10 -4.30
N ILE A 91 -1.00 -19.25 -3.89
CA ILE A 91 -0.08 -20.02 -4.73
C ILE A 91 -0.93 -20.69 -5.81
N ILE A 92 -1.01 -20.03 -6.96
CA ILE A 92 -1.71 -20.49 -8.15
C ILE A 92 -1.19 -21.91 -8.46
N HIS A 93 -2.11 -22.84 -8.75
CA HIS A 93 -1.85 -24.27 -9.07
C HIS A 93 -1.63 -25.23 -7.89
N HIS A 94 -1.84 -24.82 -6.64
CA HIS A 94 -1.93 -25.74 -5.49
C HIS A 94 -3.39 -26.05 -5.09
N GLU A 95 -4.25 -26.23 -6.07
CA GLU A 95 -5.65 -26.60 -5.84
C GLU A 95 -5.73 -28.03 -5.29
N VAL A 96 -6.59 -28.25 -4.30
CA VAL A 96 -6.76 -29.56 -3.65
C VAL A 96 -8.09 -30.15 -4.07
N ASP A 97 -8.03 -31.26 -4.81
CA ASP A 97 -9.21 -32.06 -5.14
C ASP A 97 -9.49 -33.05 -4.00
N ILE A 98 -10.59 -32.80 -3.27
CA ILE A 98 -11.07 -33.69 -2.22
C ILE A 98 -12.08 -34.68 -2.81
N ILE A 99 -11.67 -35.93 -2.97
CA ILE A 99 -12.51 -37.01 -3.51
C ILE A 99 -13.10 -37.85 -2.36
N LEU A 100 -14.39 -38.15 -2.43
CA LEU A 100 -15.04 -39.07 -1.48
C LEU A 100 -14.73 -40.52 -1.85
N ASN A 101 -14.33 -41.33 -0.86
CA ASN A 101 -14.06 -42.76 -1.04
C ASN A 101 -15.33 -43.63 -1.23
N ILE A 102 -16.50 -43.01 -1.41
CA ILE A 102 -17.78 -43.69 -1.50
C ILE A 102 -18.49 -43.30 -2.80
N GLU A 103 -19.18 -44.26 -3.39
CA GLU A 103 -20.02 -44.06 -4.56
C GLU A 103 -21.44 -43.63 -4.15
N ARG A 104 -22.21 -43.08 -5.10
CA ARG A 104 -23.60 -42.68 -4.85
C ARG A 104 -24.46 -43.92 -4.50
N PRO A 105 -25.48 -43.79 -3.63
CA PRO A 105 -25.96 -42.56 -2.99
C PRO A 105 -25.10 -42.13 -1.81
N TYR A 106 -24.74 -40.84 -1.76
CA TYR A 106 -24.03 -40.29 -0.61
C TYR A 106 -24.90 -40.33 0.65
N PRO A 107 -24.31 -40.51 1.85
CA PRO A 107 -25.05 -40.40 3.10
C PRO A 107 -25.76 -39.04 3.16
N PRO A 108 -26.98 -39.00 3.72
CA PRO A 108 -27.72 -37.75 3.83
C PRO A 108 -26.85 -36.71 4.54
N ARG A 109 -26.75 -35.51 3.94
CA ARG A 109 -25.97 -34.40 4.51
C ARG A 109 -26.38 -34.21 5.97
N LEU A 110 -25.45 -34.40 6.89
CA LEU A 110 -25.63 -34.06 8.31
C LEU A 110 -25.73 -32.54 8.43
N ARG A 111 -26.91 -31.98 8.13
CA ARG A 111 -27.20 -30.55 8.34
C ARG A 111 -27.43 -30.35 9.82
N ARG A 112 -26.39 -29.93 10.54
CA ARG A 112 -26.56 -29.32 11.86
C ARG A 112 -26.87 -27.85 11.64
N LEU A 113 -27.86 -27.32 12.38
CA LEU A 113 -28.03 -25.88 12.46
C LEU A 113 -26.74 -25.28 13.03
N ALA A 114 -26.37 -24.09 12.56
CA ALA A 114 -25.31 -23.34 13.21
C ALA A 114 -25.71 -23.12 14.68
N TYR A 115 -24.74 -23.26 15.58
CA TYR A 115 -24.98 -22.95 16.98
C TYR A 115 -25.33 -21.46 17.12
N PRO A 116 -26.24 -21.09 18.04
CA PRO A 116 -26.58 -19.70 18.25
C PRO A 116 -25.36 -18.95 18.78
N GLU A 117 -24.99 -17.87 18.10
CA GLU A 117 -23.88 -17.00 18.50
C GLU A 117 -24.37 -15.82 19.33
N SER A 118 -23.52 -15.34 20.25
CA SER A 118 -23.82 -14.11 21.00
C SER A 118 -23.79 -12.89 20.06
N PRO A 119 -24.56 -11.82 20.32
CA PRO A 119 -24.55 -10.61 19.48
C PRO A 119 -23.16 -10.02 19.31
N LYS A 120 -22.38 -9.97 20.40
CA LYS A 120 -20.99 -9.49 20.40
C LYS A 120 -20.06 -10.36 19.55
N SER A 121 -20.20 -11.68 19.66
CA SER A 121 -19.42 -12.62 18.85
C SER A 121 -19.74 -12.47 17.37
N ARG A 122 -21.02 -12.30 17.04
CA ARG A 122 -21.49 -12.14 15.66
C ARG A 122 -20.89 -10.89 15.01
N GLU A 123 -20.86 -9.76 15.72
CA GLU A 123 -20.27 -8.51 15.22
C GLU A 123 -18.77 -8.67 14.92
N ALA A 124 -18.02 -9.30 15.84
CA ALA A 124 -16.60 -9.57 15.63
C ALA A 124 -16.34 -10.53 14.45
N LEU A 125 -17.15 -11.58 14.33
CA LEU A 125 -17.05 -12.54 13.22
C LEU A 125 -17.43 -11.92 11.87
N GLU A 126 -18.34 -10.95 11.86
CA GLU A 126 -18.74 -10.27 10.64
C GLU A 126 -17.59 -9.45 10.04
N ILE A 127 -16.77 -8.80 10.87
CA ILE A 127 -15.57 -8.06 10.43
C ILE A 127 -14.61 -9.00 9.70
N HIS A 128 -14.20 -10.09 10.36
CA HIS A 128 -13.29 -11.07 9.76
C HIS A 128 -13.88 -11.79 8.56
N THR A 129 -15.20 -12.03 8.56
CA THR A 129 -15.87 -12.64 7.41
C THR A 129 -15.79 -11.73 6.19
N LYS A 130 -15.96 -10.40 6.37
CA LYS A 130 -15.81 -9.42 5.28
C LYS A 130 -14.37 -9.38 4.77
N GLU A 131 -13.39 -9.31 5.67
CA GLU A 131 -11.96 -9.36 5.30
C GLU A 131 -11.64 -10.59 4.44
N LEU A 132 -12.09 -11.78 4.85
CA LEU A 132 -11.87 -13.01 4.08
C LEU A 132 -12.58 -13.04 2.72
N MET A 133 -13.69 -12.30 2.56
CA MET A 133 -14.35 -12.15 1.27
C MET A 133 -13.57 -11.19 0.36
N ASP A 134 -13.07 -10.08 0.91
CA ASP A 134 -12.30 -9.08 0.16
C ASP A 134 -10.95 -9.65 -0.30
N LEU A 135 -10.32 -10.49 0.53
CA LEU A 135 -9.09 -11.23 0.18
C LEU A 135 -9.33 -12.37 -0.83
N GLY A 136 -10.57 -12.65 -1.22
CA GLY A 136 -10.90 -13.72 -2.16
C GLY A 136 -10.75 -15.15 -1.61
N VAL A 137 -10.49 -15.29 -0.30
CA VAL A 137 -10.34 -16.58 0.39
C VAL A 137 -11.70 -17.29 0.51
N ARG A 138 -12.78 -16.51 0.71
CA ARG A 138 -14.14 -17.03 0.85
C ARG A 138 -15.06 -16.39 -0.19
N ARG A 139 -15.85 -17.21 -0.89
CA ARG A 139 -16.91 -16.74 -1.80
C ARG A 139 -18.30 -17.15 -1.34
N LYS A 140 -19.30 -16.39 -1.78
CA LYS A 140 -20.71 -16.78 -1.62
C LYS A 140 -21.02 -17.91 -2.61
N VAL A 141 -21.45 -19.05 -2.08
CA VAL A 141 -21.86 -20.22 -2.86
C VAL A 141 -23.37 -20.37 -2.75
N GLY A 142 -24.04 -20.63 -3.88
CA GLY A 142 -25.48 -20.85 -3.91
C GLY A 142 -25.88 -22.19 -3.27
N HIS A 143 -27.17 -22.39 -2.98
CA HIS A 143 -27.64 -23.67 -2.44
C HIS A 143 -27.42 -24.87 -3.39
N ASN A 144 -27.22 -24.58 -4.68
CA ASN A 144 -27.22 -25.55 -5.78
C ASN A 144 -25.84 -25.74 -6.45
N GLU A 145 -24.80 -25.05 -5.98
CA GLU A 145 -23.39 -25.40 -6.28
C GLU A 145 -22.93 -26.51 -5.33
#